data_AF-A0A377PTG9-F1
#
_entry.id   AF-A0A377PTG9-F1
#
_cell.length_a   1.000
_cell.length_b   1.000
_cell.length_c   1.000
_cell.angle_alpha   90.00
_cell.angle_beta   90.00
_cell.angle_gamma   90.00
#
_symmetry.space_group_name_H-M   'P 1'
#
loop_
_entity.id
_entity.type
_entity.pdbx_description
1 polymer ?
#
loop_
_entity_poly.entity_id
_entity_poly.type
_entity_poly.pdbx_seq_one_letter_code
_entity_poly.pdbx_strand_id
1 'polypeptide(L)' 'MEMKQVAHINTNPQDISDTNSIKLEKIVTTASGFDQVLSIAPASISVVSPQEILTRPTRDLG' A
#
# COMPACT_ATOMS: atom_id res chain seq x y z
N MET A 1 -8.80 44.37 36.59
CA MET A 1 -9.76 43.34 36.14
C MET A 1 -9.76 43.44 34.62
N GLU A 2 -9.26 42.50 33.83
CA GLU A 2 -9.09 41.08 34.03
C GLU A 2 -7.97 40.62 33.06
N MET A 3 -7.14 39.69 33.52
CA MET A 3 -5.99 39.18 32.78
C MET A 3 -6.46 38.25 31.66
N LYS A 4 -6.00 38.45 30.42
CA LYS A 4 -6.15 37.45 29.36
C LYS A 4 -5.30 36.23 29.70
N GLN A 5 -5.98 35.13 30.00
CA GLN A 5 -5.39 33.84 30.31
C GLN A 5 -4.60 33.32 29.09
N VAL A 6 -3.28 33.20 29.23
CA VAL A 6 -2.43 32.49 28.28
C VAL A 6 -2.60 30.99 28.52
N ALA A 7 -3.35 30.33 27.62
CA ALA A 7 -3.43 28.87 27.61
C ALA A 7 -2.11 28.32 27.07
N HIS A 8 -1.30 27.74 27.95
CA HIS A 8 -0.18 26.90 27.55
C HIS A 8 -0.74 25.65 26.86
N ILE A 9 -0.57 25.54 25.54
CA ILE A 9 -0.85 24.30 24.81
C ILE A 9 0.34 23.36 24.90
N ASN A 10 0.33 22.49 25.90
CA ASN A 10 1.18 21.30 25.91
C ASN A 10 0.52 20.22 25.05
N THR A 11 0.77 20.26 23.74
CA THR A 11 0.33 19.20 22.83
C THR A 11 1.54 18.35 22.47
N ASN A 12 1.73 17.25 23.20
CA ASN A 12 2.55 16.12 22.73
C ASN A 12 1.77 15.47 21.58
N PRO A 13 2.20 15.58 20.31
CA PRO A 13 1.51 14.92 19.22
C PRO A 13 2.01 13.48 19.19
N GLN A 14 1.47 12.65 20.08
CA GLN A 14 1.52 11.20 19.94
C GLN A 14 0.63 10.81 18.76
N ASP A 15 1.27 10.22 17.76
CA ASP A 15 0.74 9.21 16.84
C ASP A 15 -0.52 9.57 16.03
N ILE A 16 -0.31 10.37 14.98
CA ILE A 16 -1.18 10.36 13.79
C ILE A 16 -0.46 9.64 12.66
N SER A 17 -0.26 8.34 12.81
CA SER A 17 0.15 7.47 11.69
C SER A 17 -1.08 6.90 10.96
N ASP A 18 -2.00 7.78 10.54
CA ASP A 18 -2.96 7.45 9.47
C ASP A 18 -2.20 7.44 8.13
N THR A 19 -1.34 6.44 7.94
CA THR A 19 -0.81 6.11 6.62
C THR A 19 -1.99 5.66 5.76
N ASN A 20 -2.63 6.60 5.07
CA ASN A 20 -3.44 6.30 3.90
C ASN A 20 -2.59 5.39 3.01
N SER A 21 -2.90 4.09 3.01
CA SER A 21 -2.16 3.11 2.24
C SER A 21 -2.41 3.39 0.77
N ILE A 22 -1.56 4.21 0.15
CA ILE A 22 -1.60 4.47 -1.28
C ILE A 22 -1.31 3.12 -1.94
N LYS A 23 -2.34 2.54 -2.55
CA LYS A 23 -2.24 1.25 -3.22
C LYS A 23 -1.51 1.50 -4.54
N LEU A 24 -0.19 1.32 -4.53
CA LEU A 24 0.62 1.41 -5.74
C LEU A 24 0.05 0.46 -6.80
N GLU A 25 -0.18 1.00 -7.99
CA GLU A 25 -0.70 0.23 -9.11
C GLU A 25 0.33 -0.84 -9.52
N LYS A 26 -0.13 -2.08 -9.70
CA LYS A 26 0.72 -3.18 -10.15
C LYS A 26 0.83 -3.16 -11.67
N ILE A 27 2.05 -3.18 -12.19
CA ILE A 27 2.32 -3.31 -13.62
C ILE A 27 2.48 -4.79 -13.97
N VAL A 28 1.89 -5.20 -15.10
CA VAL A 28 1.97 -6.54 -15.66
C VAL A 28 2.23 -6.46 -17.16
N THR A 29 2.89 -7.46 -17.72
CA THR A 29 3.20 -7.53 -19.16
C THR A 29 2.60 -8.79 -19.81
N THR A 30 2.08 -9.71 -19.00
CA THR A 30 1.80 -11.10 -19.40
C THR A 30 0.60 -11.27 -20.34
N ALA A 31 -0.41 -10.41 -20.28
CA ALA A 31 -1.60 -10.56 -21.13
C ALA A 31 -1.47 -9.89 -22.52
N SER A 32 -0.67 -8.84 -22.64
CA SER A 32 -0.55 -8.06 -23.89
C SER A 32 0.85 -8.08 -24.50
N GLY A 33 1.87 -8.50 -23.74
CA GLY A 33 3.27 -8.35 -24.14
C GLY A 33 3.85 -6.95 -23.94
N PHE A 34 3.05 -6.00 -23.43
CA PHE A 34 3.47 -4.63 -23.12
C PHE A 34 3.15 -4.28 -21.66
N ASP A 35 3.87 -3.31 -21.11
CA ASP A 35 3.63 -2.85 -19.74
C ASP A 35 2.28 -2.18 -19.62
N GLN A 36 1.46 -2.70 -18.71
CA GLN A 36 0.11 -2.22 -18.46
C GLN A 36 -0.22 -2.32 -16.98
N VAL A 37 -1.11 -1.44 -16.52
CA VAL A 37 -1.66 -1.54 -15.16
C VAL A 37 -2.58 -2.76 -15.08
N LEU A 38 -2.51 -3.51 -13.98
CA LEU A 38 -3.30 -4.73 -13.76
C LEU A 38 -4.82 -4.50 -13.96
N SER A 39 -5.33 -3.32 -13.60
CA SER A 39 -6.76 -2.96 -13.71
C SER A 39 -7.26 -2.81 -15.14
N ILE A 40 -6.38 -2.50 -16.10
CA ILE A 40 -6.71 -2.30 -17.51
C ILE A 40 -6.26 -3.48 -18.39
N ALA A 41 -5.72 -4.54 -17.78
CA ALA A 41 -5.28 -5.71 -18.50
C ALA A 41 -6.45 -6.36 -19.27
N PRO A 42 -6.24 -6.79 -20.54
CA PRO A 42 -7.32 -7.34 -21.38
C PRO A 42 -7.75 -8.76 -20.96
N ALA A 43 -7.09 -9.35 -19.96
CA ALA A 43 -7.39 -10.67 -19.44
C ALA A 43 -7.29 -10.67 -17.91
N SER A 44 -7.99 -11.61 -17.27
CA SER A 44 -7.92 -11.82 -15.82
C SER A 44 -6.53 -12.33 -15.43
N ILE A 45 -5.81 -11.55 -14.61
CA ILE A 45 -4.46 -11.88 -14.14
C ILE A 45 -4.44 -11.89 -12.61
N SER A 46 -3.78 -12.90 -12.04
CA SER A 46 -3.45 -12.96 -10.61
C SER A 46 -1.93 -12.85 -10.44
N VAL A 47 -1.49 -11.99 -9.50
CA VAL A 47 -0.06 -11.77 -9.22
C VAL A 47 0.24 -12.23 -7.81
N VAL A 48 1.10 -13.23 -7.69
CA VAL A 48 1.60 -13.77 -6.41
C VAL A 48 2.97 -13.14 -6.14
N SER A 49 3.19 -12.59 -4.94
CA SER A 49 4.49 -11.99 -4.61
C SER A 49 5.53 -13.04 -4.19
N PRO A 50 6.84 -12.73 -4.28
CA PRO A 50 7.87 -13.63 -3.76
C PRO A 50 7.69 -13.96 -2.28
N GLN A 51 7.30 -12.99 -1.45
CA GLN A 51 7.05 -13.22 -0.02
C GLN A 51 5.88 -14.17 0.21
N GLU A 52 4.83 -14.04 -0.61
CA GLU A 52 3.67 -14.93 -0.56
C GLU A 52 4.06 -16.37 -0.93
N ILE A 53 4.95 -16.56 -1.91
CA ILE A 53 5.50 -17.87 -2.28
C ILE A 53 6.28 -18.48 -1.12
N LEU A 54 7.19 -17.73 -0.48
CA LEU A 54 8.06 -18.25 0.60
C LEU A 54 7.28 -18.78 1.81
N THR A 55 6.10 -18.22 2.07
CA THR A 55 5.25 -18.62 3.19
C THR A 55 4.33 -19.81 2.88
N ARG A 56 4.26 -20.23 1.61
CA ARG A 56 3.36 -21.29 1.16
C ARG A 56 4.12 -22.60 0.98
N PRO A 57 3.49 -23.75 1.28
CA PRO A 57 4.06 -25.06 0.95
C PRO A 57 3.95 -25.29 -0.56
N THR A 58 4.88 -24.72 -1.33
CA THR A 58 5.00 -24.92 -2.78
C THR A 58 6.20 -25.81 -3.07
N ARG A 59 5.98 -26.90 -3.83
CA ARG A 59 7.03 -27.86 -4.19
C ARG A 59 7.90 -27.40 -5.37
N ASP A 60 7.26 -26.76 -6.33
CA ASP A 60 7.86 -26.29 -7.58
C ASP A 60 6.92 -25.24 -8.18
N LEU A 61 7.47 -24.28 -8.92
CA LEU A 61 6.74 -23.27 -9.68
C LEU A 61 6.93 -23.41 -11.19
N GLY A 62 7.76 -24.37 -11.63
CA GLY A 62 8.18 -24.59 -13.01
C GLY A 62 9.64 -24.20 -13.24
#